data_AF-A0A453M244-F1
#
_entry.id   AF-A0A453M244-F1
#
_cell.length_a   1.000
_cell.length_b   1.000
_cell.length_c   1.000
_cell.angle_alpha   90.00
_cell.angle_beta   90.00
_cell.angle_gamma   90.00
#
_symmetry.space_group_name_H-M   'P 1'
#
loop_
_entity.id
_entity.type
_entity.pdbx_description
1 polymer ?
#
loop_
_entity_poly.entity_id
_entity_poly.type
_entity_poly.pdbx_seq_one_letter_code
_entity_poly.pdbx_strand_id
1 'polypeptide(L)'
;MLKWQMIAGTPFPYLSCFAARFRHDERKAIVLRTVNCIFASIKAMSSVEYQPSTMALVSILVARGGSEGRTGPNLEEELKVILGSSWQQLHTGHVYSCYSVMVQEEDRSVQSSREVASSGVSAAAPAGSPGTSVAMAVAANDNNAIATTSADNKRRRLHSPQRQ
;
A
#
# COMPACT_ATOMS: atom_id res chain seq x y z
N MET A 1 -22.16 30.66 17.35
CA MET A 1 -22.81 30.05 16.17
C MET A 1 -21.72 29.54 15.24
N LEU A 2 -21.54 28.22 15.14
CA LEU A 2 -20.76 27.63 14.06
C LEU A 2 -21.49 27.96 12.75
N LYS A 3 -20.88 28.74 11.87
CA LYS A 3 -21.36 28.86 10.49
C LYS A 3 -21.26 27.44 9.91
N TRP A 4 -22.41 26.81 9.64
CA TRP A 4 -22.54 25.44 9.10
C TRP A 4 -21.97 25.27 7.67
N GLN A 5 -20.83 25.90 7.35
CA GLN A 5 -20.05 25.56 6.17
C GLN A 5 -19.11 24.41 6.52
N MET A 6 -19.64 23.19 6.42
CA MET A 6 -18.81 21.99 6.29
C MET A 6 -18.22 21.98 4.88
N ILE A 7 -17.23 22.84 4.62
CA ILE A 7 -16.35 22.71 3.45
C ILE A 7 -14.97 22.37 4.02
N ALA A 8 -14.84 21.16 4.56
CA ALA A 8 -13.52 20.61 4.83
C ALA A 8 -12.86 20.36 3.48
N GLY A 9 -11.80 21.10 3.17
CA GLY A 9 -11.01 20.87 1.96
C GLY A 9 -10.48 19.44 1.98
N THR A 10 -10.78 18.65 0.95
CA THR A 10 -10.24 17.30 0.80
C THR A 10 -8.96 17.34 -0.04
N PRO A 11 -8.07 16.35 0.04
CA PRO A 11 -6.86 16.31 -0.80
C PRO A 11 -7.16 16.03 -2.29
N PHE A 12 -8.35 15.52 -2.64
CA PHE A 12 -8.67 15.03 -3.98
C PHE A 12 -8.64 16.10 -5.10
N PRO A 13 -9.11 17.35 -4.90
CA PRO A 13 -8.97 18.41 -5.91
C PRO A 13 -7.50 18.70 -6.26
N TYR A 14 -6.61 18.63 -5.26
CA TYR A 14 -5.17 18.83 -5.46
C TYR A 14 -4.52 17.64 -6.14
N LEU A 15 -4.95 16.41 -5.82
CA LEU A 15 -4.52 15.21 -6.53
C LEU A 15 -4.75 15.35 -8.04
N SER A 16 -5.95 15.74 -8.45
CA SER A 16 -6.25 15.94 -9.88
C SER A 16 -5.33 16.98 -10.54
N CYS A 17 -5.02 18.08 -9.83
CA CYS A 17 -4.11 19.11 -10.31
C CYS A 17 -2.68 18.59 -10.51
N PHE A 18 -2.13 17.92 -9.49
CA PHE A 18 -0.78 17.35 -9.55
C PHE A 18 -0.69 16.20 -10.57
N ALA A 19 -1.73 15.36 -10.65
CA ALA A 19 -1.75 14.21 -11.54
C ALA A 19 -1.70 14.59 -13.03
N ALA A 20 -2.18 15.79 -13.37
CA ALA A 20 -2.11 16.31 -14.73
C ALA A 20 -0.67 16.46 -15.26
N ARG A 21 0.33 16.51 -14.36
CA ARG A 21 1.76 16.60 -14.71
C ARG A 21 2.40 15.27 -15.10
N PHE A 22 1.72 14.14 -14.81
CA PHE A 22 2.21 12.81 -15.17
C PHE A 22 1.78 12.40 -16.57
N ARG A 23 2.58 11.53 -17.18
CA ARG A 23 2.25 10.94 -18.49
C ARG A 23 1.00 10.07 -18.38
N HIS A 24 0.25 9.96 -19.47
CA HIS A 24 -1.03 9.24 -19.48
C HIS A 24 -0.92 7.76 -19.08
N ASP A 25 0.19 7.11 -19.43
CA ASP A 25 0.50 5.71 -19.17
C ASP A 25 0.73 5.42 -17.67
N GLU A 26 1.40 6.32 -16.96
CA GLU A 26 1.68 6.16 -15.52
C GLU A 26 0.61 6.78 -14.60
N ARG A 27 -0.11 7.82 -15.09
CA ARG A 27 -1.02 8.64 -14.27
C ARG A 27 -2.07 7.79 -13.55
N LYS A 28 -2.67 6.82 -14.24
CA LYS A 28 -3.73 5.98 -13.66
C LYS A 28 -3.22 5.16 -12.48
N ALA A 29 -2.04 4.56 -12.61
CA ALA A 29 -1.42 3.77 -11.55
C ALA A 29 -1.05 4.65 -10.34
N ILE A 30 -0.45 5.82 -10.61
CA ILE A 30 -0.10 6.81 -9.57
C ILE A 30 -1.34 7.27 -8.83
N VAL A 31 -2.39 7.69 -9.54
CA VAL A 31 -3.64 8.18 -8.94
C VAL A 31 -4.28 7.10 -8.07
N LEU A 32 -4.39 5.87 -8.56
CA LEU A 32 -5.01 4.77 -7.80
C LEU A 32 -4.25 4.51 -6.49
N ARG A 33 -2.92 4.44 -6.55
CA ARG A 33 -2.09 4.21 -5.38
C ARG A 33 -2.12 5.39 -4.42
N THR A 34 -2.11 6.62 -4.95
CA THR A 34 -2.23 7.85 -4.15
C THR A 34 -3.55 7.90 -3.40
N VAL A 35 -4.66 7.52 -4.03
CA VAL A 35 -5.98 7.46 -3.37
C VAL A 35 -5.94 6.49 -2.18
N ASN A 36 -5.30 5.32 -2.34
CA ASN A 36 -5.11 4.37 -1.24
C ASN A 36 -4.25 4.97 -0.12
N CYS A 37 -3.14 5.65 -0.45
CA CYS A 37 -2.31 6.36 0.53
C CYS A 37 -3.15 7.39 1.30
N ILE A 38 -3.94 8.23 0.61
CA ILE A 38 -4.81 9.24 1.25
C ILE A 38 -5.76 8.58 2.27
N PHE A 39 -6.43 7.49 1.89
CA PHE A 39 -7.34 6.80 2.81
C PHE A 39 -6.63 6.21 4.02
N ALA A 40 -5.46 5.59 3.81
CA ALA A 40 -4.64 5.06 4.90
C ALA A 40 -4.22 6.19 5.86
N SER A 41 -3.79 7.33 5.31
CA SER A 41 -3.33 8.47 6.11
C SER A 41 -4.47 9.15 6.86
N ILE A 42 -5.67 9.28 6.28
CA ILE A 42 -6.85 9.82 7.00
C ILE A 42 -7.18 8.95 8.22
N LYS A 43 -7.03 7.63 8.10
CA LYS A 43 -7.30 6.71 9.21
C LYS A 43 -6.27 6.83 10.35
N ALA A 44 -5.02 7.16 10.02
CA ALA A 44 -3.92 7.19 10.99
C ALA A 44 -3.63 8.59 11.56
N MET A 45 -3.81 9.64 10.77
CA MET A 45 -3.45 11.02 11.11
C MET A 45 -4.66 11.76 11.69
N SER A 46 -5.22 11.27 12.80
CA SER A 46 -6.36 11.95 13.45
C SER A 46 -5.94 13.18 14.29
N SER A 47 -4.64 13.38 14.50
CA SER A 47 -4.10 14.44 15.38
C SER A 47 -3.29 15.53 14.66
N VAL A 48 -2.94 15.34 13.38
CA VAL A 48 -2.05 16.27 12.68
C VAL A 48 -2.80 17.09 11.63
N GLU A 49 -2.79 18.41 11.80
CA GLU A 49 -3.42 19.37 10.89
C GLU A 49 -2.50 19.65 9.69
N TYR A 50 -2.46 18.72 8.74
CA TYR A 50 -1.82 18.96 7.44
C TYR A 50 -2.80 19.62 6.47
N GLN A 51 -2.31 20.58 5.68
CA GLN A 51 -3.08 21.15 4.58
C GLN A 51 -3.47 20.05 3.56
N PRO A 52 -4.69 20.06 3.00
CA PRO A 52 -5.12 19.04 2.03
C PRO A 52 -4.22 18.96 0.78
N SER A 53 -3.64 20.10 0.36
CA SER A 53 -2.65 20.16 -0.71
C SER A 53 -1.36 19.41 -0.37
N THR A 54 -0.89 19.54 0.88
CA THR A 54 0.29 18.83 1.39
C THR A 54 0.02 17.34 1.46
N MET A 55 -1.14 16.94 1.98
CA MET A 55 -1.54 15.52 2.01
C MET A 55 -1.58 14.91 0.61
N ALA A 56 -2.17 15.59 -0.37
CA ALA A 56 -2.24 15.11 -1.74
C ALA A 56 -0.83 14.95 -2.35
N LEU A 57 0.02 15.96 -2.19
CA LEU A 57 1.38 15.96 -2.71
C LEU A 57 2.22 14.83 -2.11
N VAL A 58 2.19 14.69 -0.78
CA VAL A 58 2.95 13.66 -0.06
C VAL A 58 2.44 12.27 -0.40
N SER A 59 1.12 12.09 -0.53
CA SER A 59 0.55 10.80 -0.94
C SER A 59 1.05 10.36 -2.32
N ILE A 60 1.27 11.32 -3.23
CA ILE A 60 1.88 11.04 -4.55
C ILE A 60 3.35 10.62 -4.39
N LEU A 61 4.11 11.29 -3.51
CA LEU A 61 5.51 10.93 -3.22
C LEU A 61 5.61 9.51 -2.66
N VAL A 62 4.77 9.17 -1.69
CA VAL A 62 4.71 7.83 -1.09
C VAL A 62 4.33 6.78 -2.16
N ALA A 63 3.28 7.04 -2.94
CA ALA A 63 2.86 6.15 -4.02
C ALA A 63 3.96 5.90 -5.07
N ARG A 64 4.83 6.89 -5.31
CA ARG A 64 5.96 6.78 -6.25
C ARG A 64 7.20 6.15 -5.62
N GLY A 65 7.41 6.35 -4.31
CA GLY A 65 8.55 5.84 -3.54
C GLY A 65 8.45 4.35 -3.23
N GLY A 66 7.24 3.79 -3.07
CA GLY A 66 7.01 2.37 -2.79
C GLY A 66 7.19 1.42 -3.99
N SER A 67 7.90 1.84 -5.06
CA SER A 67 8.28 0.93 -6.15
C SER A 67 9.63 0.30 -5.79
N GLU A 68 9.60 -0.95 -5.34
CA GLU A 68 10.78 -1.76 -5.00
C GLU A 68 11.91 -1.56 -6.02
N GLY A 69 13.06 -1.05 -5.58
CA GLY A 69 14.27 -0.93 -6.40
C GLY A 69 14.80 0.49 -6.64
N ARG A 70 14.11 1.55 -6.20
CA ARG A 70 14.64 2.91 -6.26
C ARG A 70 15.41 3.22 -4.96
N THR A 71 16.73 3.41 -5.06
CA THR A 71 17.53 4.12 -4.04
C THR A 71 16.70 5.31 -3.57
N GLY A 72 16.48 5.43 -2.26
CA GLY A 72 15.41 6.23 -1.66
C GLY A 72 15.11 7.54 -2.40
N PRO A 73 13.84 7.87 -2.65
CA PRO A 73 13.47 8.95 -3.54
C PRO A 73 14.17 10.25 -3.12
N ASN A 74 14.89 10.88 -4.05
CA ASN A 74 15.34 12.25 -3.85
C ASN A 74 14.08 13.12 -3.82
N LEU A 75 13.64 13.46 -2.61
CA LEU A 75 12.36 14.13 -2.40
C LEU A 75 12.28 15.44 -3.17
N GLU A 76 13.39 16.19 -3.25
CA GLU A 76 13.42 17.45 -4.00
C GLU A 76 13.23 17.23 -5.50
N GLU A 77 13.81 16.17 -6.07
CA GLU A 77 13.67 15.87 -7.49
C GLU A 77 12.24 15.47 -7.83
N GLU A 78 11.63 14.63 -7.01
CA GLU A 78 10.22 14.25 -7.14
C GLU A 78 9.28 15.47 -6.96
N LEU A 79 9.60 16.37 -6.03
CA LEU A 79 8.85 17.61 -5.83
C LEU A 79 9.00 18.56 -7.02
N LYS A 80 10.17 18.65 -7.65
CA LYS A 80 10.38 19.39 -8.90
C LYS A 80 9.57 18.78 -10.05
N VAL A 81 9.47 17.46 -10.15
CA VAL A 81 8.63 16.80 -11.16
C VAL A 81 7.15 17.16 -11.00
N ILE A 82 6.66 17.19 -9.76
CA ILE A 82 5.23 17.42 -9.48
C ILE A 82 4.86 18.91 -9.56
N LEU A 83 5.68 19.78 -8.97
CA LEU A 83 5.37 21.20 -8.81
C LEU A 83 6.06 22.11 -9.84
N GLY A 84 7.07 21.61 -10.55
CA GLY A 84 7.88 22.42 -11.46
C GLY A 84 8.61 23.55 -10.71
N SER A 85 8.51 24.77 -11.23
CA SER A 85 9.09 25.99 -10.64
C SER A 85 8.34 26.52 -9.40
N SER A 86 7.22 25.90 -9.01
CA SER A 86 6.49 26.28 -7.80
C SER A 86 7.00 25.57 -6.56
N TRP A 87 7.86 24.56 -6.71
CA TRP A 87 8.42 23.81 -5.58
C TRP A 87 9.19 24.70 -4.59
N GLN A 88 9.87 25.74 -5.08
CA GLN A 88 10.65 26.67 -4.25
C GLN A 88 9.77 27.50 -3.30
N GLN A 89 8.47 27.61 -3.57
CA GLN A 89 7.51 28.34 -2.74
C GLN A 89 6.87 27.45 -1.66
N LEU A 90 7.15 26.15 -1.69
CA LEU A 90 6.58 25.17 -0.78
C LEU A 90 7.26 25.24 0.59
N HIS A 91 6.47 25.26 1.66
CA HIS A 91 7.05 25.14 2.99
C HIS A 91 7.45 23.68 3.26
N THR A 92 8.70 23.35 2.97
CA THR A 92 9.16 21.95 2.96
C THR A 92 9.11 21.27 4.32
N GLY A 93 9.13 22.03 5.42
CA GLY A 93 9.03 21.48 6.77
C GLY A 93 7.77 20.63 7.00
N HIS A 94 6.60 21.13 6.61
CA HIS A 94 5.34 20.37 6.74
C HIS A 94 5.28 19.18 5.79
N VAL A 95 5.91 19.28 4.61
CA VAL A 95 5.95 18.21 3.62
C VAL A 95 6.80 17.03 4.12
N TYR A 96 8.00 17.31 4.64
CA TYR A 96 8.87 16.28 5.23
C TYR A 96 8.24 15.63 6.45
N SER A 97 7.62 16.43 7.34
CA SER A 97 6.91 15.92 8.51
C SER A 97 5.76 14.99 8.11
N CYS A 98 4.92 15.43 7.17
CA CYS A 98 3.79 14.64 6.66
C CYS A 98 4.26 13.36 5.96
N TYR A 99 5.31 13.45 5.14
CA TYR A 99 5.90 12.31 4.46
C TYR A 99 6.41 11.24 5.42
N SER A 100 7.12 11.66 6.47
CA SER A 100 7.66 10.75 7.48
C SER A 100 6.54 9.98 8.21
N VAL A 101 5.41 10.65 8.48
CA VAL A 101 4.24 10.01 9.10
C VAL A 101 3.56 9.05 8.13
N MET A 102 3.37 9.46 6.87
CA MET A 102 2.70 8.60 5.88
C MET A 102 3.49 7.33 5.55
N VAL A 103 4.82 7.41 5.47
CA VAL A 103 5.69 6.23 5.23
C VAL A 103 5.63 5.26 6.41
N GLN A 104 5.74 5.76 7.65
CA GLN A 104 5.62 4.89 8.84
C GLN A 104 4.29 4.14 8.89
N GLU A 105 3.20 4.80 8.51
CA GLU A 105 1.88 4.17 8.47
C GLU A 105 1.69 3.22 7.28
N GLU A 106 2.32 3.48 6.14
CA GLU A 106 2.38 2.54 5.02
C GLU A 106 3.06 1.23 5.46
N ASP A 107 4.24 1.32 6.08
CA ASP A 107 4.99 0.16 6.57
C ASP A 107 4.19 -0.65 7.60
N ARG A 108 3.53 0.04 8.54
CA ARG A 108 2.65 -0.59 9.54
C ARG A 108 1.46 -1.31 8.90
N SER A 109 0.86 -0.71 7.87
CA SER A 109 -0.26 -1.29 7.13
C SER A 109 0.14 -2.56 6.36
N VAL A 110 1.32 -2.54 5.72
CA VAL A 110 1.88 -3.69 5.01
C VAL A 110 2.20 -4.84 5.97
N GLN A 111 2.82 -4.53 7.13
CA GLN A 111 3.08 -5.52 8.18
C GLN A 111 1.79 -6.13 8.73
N SER A 112 0.81 -5.29 9.06
CA SER A 112 -0.49 -5.75 9.56
C SER A 112 -1.25 -6.62 8.55
N SER A 113 -1.25 -6.27 7.25
CA SER A 113 -1.87 -7.10 6.21
C SER A 113 -1.22 -8.48 6.10
N ARG A 114 0.11 -8.56 6.26
CA ARG A 114 0.86 -9.81 6.20
C ARG A 114 0.58 -10.72 7.40
N GLU A 115 0.43 -10.14 8.59
CA GLU A 115 0.07 -10.87 9.81
C GLU A 115 -1.35 -11.46 9.74
N VAL A 116 -2.31 -10.70 9.20
CA VAL A 116 -3.69 -11.17 9.01
C VAL A 116 -3.77 -12.31 8.00
N ALA A 117 -2.98 -12.27 6.92
CA ALA A 117 -2.89 -13.36 5.95
C ALA A 117 -2.21 -14.62 6.49
N SER A 118 -1.41 -14.50 7.55
CA SER A 118 -0.66 -15.61 8.16
C SER A 118 -1.39 -16.31 9.31
N SER A 119 -2.56 -15.83 9.74
CA SER A 119 -3.36 -16.50 10.78
C SER A 119 -4.12 -17.70 10.18
N GLY A 120 -3.36 -18.76 9.89
CA GLY A 120 -3.91 -20.07 9.60
C GLY A 120 -4.60 -20.63 10.85
N VAL A 121 -5.87 -20.99 10.68
CA VAL A 121 -6.69 -21.68 11.68
C VAL A 121 -5.97 -22.92 12.20
N SER A 122 -5.52 -22.89 13.46
CA SER A 122 -5.04 -24.08 14.13
C SER A 122 -6.26 -24.88 14.59
N ALA A 123 -6.68 -25.84 13.77
CA ALA A 123 -7.69 -26.81 14.16
C ALA A 123 -7.09 -27.71 15.25
N ALA A 124 -7.64 -27.63 16.46
CA ALA A 124 -7.26 -28.48 17.57
C ALA A 124 -7.40 -29.96 17.19
N ALA A 125 -6.30 -30.71 17.23
CA ALA A 125 -6.33 -32.16 17.08
C ALA A 125 -6.96 -32.79 18.34
N PRO A 126 -7.84 -33.81 18.20
CA PRO A 126 -8.39 -34.50 19.35
C PRO A 126 -7.34 -35.43 19.97
N ALA A 127 -7.40 -35.49 21.29
CA ALA A 127 -6.53 -36.27 22.17
C ALA A 127 -6.52 -37.78 21.85
N GLY A 128 -5.32 -38.37 21.93
CA GLY A 128 -5.11 -39.81 21.94
C GLY A 128 -3.63 -40.16 22.05
N SER A 129 -3.21 -40.63 23.22
CA SER A 129 -1.87 -41.11 23.58
C SER A 129 -2.00 -42.56 24.10
N PRO A 130 -0.94 -43.36 24.34
CA PRO A 130 0.37 -43.53 23.67
C PRO A 130 0.61 -45.00 23.26
N GLY A 131 1.58 -45.24 22.36
CA GLY A 131 2.04 -46.60 22.03
C GLY A 131 3.51 -46.62 21.59
N THR A 132 4.33 -47.24 22.44
CA THR A 132 5.79 -47.38 22.41
C THR A 132 6.32 -48.17 21.21
N SER A 133 7.38 -47.70 20.53
CA SER A 133 8.48 -48.58 20.06
C SER A 133 9.69 -47.77 19.57
N VAL A 134 10.86 -48.19 20.01
CA VAL A 134 12.19 -47.63 19.77
C VAL A 134 12.72 -48.06 18.40
N ALA A 135 13.38 -47.16 17.66
CA ALA A 135 14.47 -47.52 16.75
C ALA A 135 15.42 -46.33 16.50
N MET A 136 16.72 -46.63 16.55
CA MET A 136 17.88 -45.74 16.44
C MET A 136 18.14 -45.23 15.01
N ALA A 137 18.79 -44.04 14.95
CA ALA A 137 19.81 -43.52 14.01
C ALA A 137 19.73 -43.91 12.51
N VAL A 138 19.99 -43.06 11.52
CA VAL A 138 21.24 -42.31 11.23
C VAL A 138 20.89 -41.21 10.20
N ALA A 139 21.57 -40.07 10.27
CA ALA A 139 21.47 -39.00 9.27
C ALA A 139 22.13 -39.39 7.93
N ALA A 140 21.51 -39.01 6.82
CA ALA A 140 22.21 -38.74 5.56
C ALA A 140 21.44 -37.71 4.73
N ASN A 141 22.14 -36.60 4.50
CA ASN A 141 21.85 -35.50 3.59
C ASN A 141 21.68 -36.00 2.15
N ASP A 142 20.86 -35.31 1.34
CA ASP A 142 21.32 -34.72 0.07
C ASP A 142 20.19 -33.99 -0.67
N ASN A 143 20.50 -32.77 -1.08
CA ASN A 143 19.69 -31.88 -1.90
C ASN A 143 19.60 -32.41 -3.34
N ASN A 144 18.40 -32.49 -3.92
CA ASN A 144 18.25 -32.27 -5.36
C ASN A 144 16.85 -31.83 -5.80
N ALA A 145 16.87 -30.77 -6.60
CA ALA A 145 15.98 -30.30 -7.66
C ALA A 145 14.54 -30.83 -7.86
N ILE A 146 13.65 -29.83 -8.01
CA ILE A 146 12.64 -29.62 -9.06
C ILE A 146 11.59 -30.72 -9.30
N ALA A 147 10.33 -30.36 -9.04
CA ALA A 147 9.21 -30.80 -9.86
C ALA A 147 8.13 -29.71 -9.91
N THR A 148 8.08 -29.01 -11.04
CA THR A 148 6.91 -28.28 -11.54
C THR A 148 5.77 -29.27 -11.79
N THR A 149 4.61 -29.04 -11.19
CA THR A 149 3.36 -29.69 -11.63
C THR A 149 2.36 -28.62 -12.05
N SER A 150 2.22 -28.54 -13.37
CA SER A 150 1.07 -27.97 -14.07
C SER A 150 -0.24 -28.55 -13.52
N ALA A 151 -1.21 -27.69 -13.23
CA ALA A 151 -2.59 -28.08 -13.01
C ALA A 151 -3.50 -27.17 -13.85
N ASP A 152 -3.67 -27.59 -15.09
CA ASP A 152 -4.57 -27.09 -16.11
C ASP A 152 -6.01 -27.46 -15.74
N ASN A 153 -6.90 -26.48 -15.48
CA ASN A 153 -8.31 -26.75 -15.16
C ASN A 153 -9.28 -25.69 -15.72
N LYS A 154 -9.56 -25.80 -17.03
CA LYS A 154 -10.89 -25.80 -17.67
C LYS A 154 -11.99 -24.82 -17.19
N ARG A 155 -12.02 -23.64 -17.81
CA ARG A 155 -13.16 -22.94 -18.46
C ARG A 155 -14.59 -23.41 -18.09
N ARG A 156 -15.38 -22.56 -17.41
CA ARG A 156 -16.86 -22.56 -17.48
C ARG A 156 -17.43 -21.14 -17.51
N ARG A 157 -18.57 -21.03 -18.19
CA ARG A 157 -19.10 -19.89 -18.94
C ARG A 157 -19.88 -18.88 -18.07
N LEU A 158 -19.91 -17.64 -18.57
CA LEU A 158 -20.74 -16.51 -18.13
C LEU A 158 -22.24 -16.83 -18.32
N HIS A 159 -23.06 -16.49 -17.33
CA HIS A 159 -24.50 -16.33 -17.49
C HIS A 159 -24.89 -14.90 -17.12
N SER A 160 -25.46 -14.17 -18.08
CA SER A 160 -26.08 -12.85 -17.88
C SER A 160 -27.59 -13.06 -17.70
N PRO A 161 -28.28 -12.34 -16.80
CA PRO A 161 -29.74 -12.25 -16.81
C PRO A 161 -30.25 -11.06 -17.63
N GLN A 162 -31.34 -11.32 -18.37
CA GLN A 162 -32.06 -10.42 -19.25
C GLN A 162 -32.78 -9.27 -18.52
N ARG A 163 -32.93 -8.15 -19.24
CA ARG A 163 -33.89 -7.07 -18.95
C ARG A 163 -35.33 -7.55 -19.20
N GLN A 164 -36.25 -7.08 -18.36
CA GLN A 164 -37.65 -6.84 -18.72
C GLN A 164 -37.84 -5.35 -18.95
#